data_AF-A0AAD2SH16-F1
#
_entry.id   AF-A0AAD2SH16-F1
#
_cell.length_a   1.000
_cell.length_b   1.000
_cell.length_c   1.000
_cell.angle_alpha   90.00
_cell.angle_beta   90.00
_cell.angle_gamma   90.00
#
_symmetry.space_group_name_H-M   'P 1'
#
loop_
_entity.id
_entity.type
_entity.pdbx_description
1 polymer ?
#
loop_
_entity_poly.entity_id
_entity_poly.type
_entity_poly.pdbx_seq_one_letter_code
_entity_poly.pdbx_strand_id
1 'polypeptide(L)'
;MSDKSIIQLVPNKWVSEELLMAITGLTKNAIKSARTHSWMEGREYRHYSGDCQPKENSPILYNRHEVDNWVERQQPARPRAKK
;
A
#
# COMPACT_ATOMS: atom_id res chain seq x y z
N MET A 1 33.68 -21.28 -16.76
CA MET A 1 32.83 -20.90 -15.62
C MET A 1 31.95 -19.78 -16.12
N SER A 2 30.71 -20.07 -16.51
CA SER A 2 29.79 -19.03 -16.99
C SER A 2 29.25 -18.28 -15.79
N ASP A 3 29.52 -16.98 -15.67
CA ASP A 3 28.98 -16.15 -14.61
C ASP A 3 27.45 -16.13 -14.70
N LYS A 4 26.80 -16.77 -13.73
CA LYS A 4 25.35 -16.77 -13.62
C LYS A 4 24.92 -15.45 -13.00
N SER A 5 24.47 -14.53 -13.84
CA SER A 5 23.87 -13.27 -13.38
C SER A 5 22.57 -13.57 -12.62
N ILE A 6 22.49 -13.16 -11.37
CA ILE A 6 21.30 -13.23 -10.52
C ILE A 6 20.62 -11.85 -10.56
N ILE A 7 19.40 -11.79 -11.06
CA ILE A 7 18.57 -10.57 -11.04
C ILE A 7 17.56 -10.71 -9.89
N GLN A 8 17.69 -9.86 -8.87
CA GLN A 8 16.70 -9.76 -7.80
C GLN A 8 15.67 -8.69 -8.15
N LEU A 9 14.41 -9.10 -8.33
CA LEU A 9 13.30 -8.16 -8.50
C LEU A 9 12.78 -7.73 -7.14
N VAL A 10 12.53 -6.44 -7.00
CA VAL A 10 11.88 -5.85 -5.83
C VAL A 10 10.65 -5.07 -6.27
N PRO A 11 9.59 -5.03 -5.46
CA PRO A 11 8.44 -4.20 -5.75
C PRO A 11 8.84 -2.72 -5.86
N ASN A 12 8.25 -2.03 -6.84
CA ASN A 12 8.42 -0.58 -7.00
C ASN A 12 7.81 0.18 -5.81
N LYS A 13 8.11 1.48 -5.69
CA LYS A 13 7.50 2.39 -4.71
C LYS A 13 5.99 2.42 -4.84
N TRP A 14 5.48 2.61 -6.06
CA TRP A 14 4.05 2.67 -6.35
C TRP A 14 3.59 1.32 -6.91
N VAL A 15 2.68 0.66 -6.19
CA VAL A 15 2.20 -0.70 -6.49
C VAL A 15 0.67 -0.74 -6.63
N SER A 16 0.15 -1.80 -7.26
CA SER A 16 -1.29 -2.06 -7.34
C SER A 16 -1.86 -2.48 -5.97
N GLU A 17 -3.20 -2.44 -5.84
CA GLU A 17 -3.90 -2.94 -4.64
C GLU A 17 -3.52 -4.41 -4.37
N GLU A 18 -3.54 -5.26 -5.40
CA GLU A 18 -3.23 -6.68 -5.30
C GLU A 18 -1.80 -6.93 -4.82
N LEU A 19 -0.81 -6.24 -5.40
CA LEU A 19 0.58 -6.40 -4.99
C LEU A 19 0.82 -5.84 -3.59
N LEU A 20 0.18 -4.73 -3.22
CA LEU A 20 0.24 -4.21 -1.85
C LEU A 20 -0.29 -5.24 -0.86
N MET A 21 -1.44 -5.85 -1.15
CA MET A 21 -2.02 -6.91 -0.33
C MET A 21 -1.07 -8.10 -0.21
N ALA A 22 -0.45 -8.53 -1.31
CA ALA A 22 0.49 -9.65 -1.31
C ALA A 22 1.76 -9.39 -0.49
N ILE A 23 2.27 -8.15 -0.48
CA ILE A 23 3.49 -7.77 0.24
C ILE A 23 3.22 -7.52 1.73
N THR A 24 2.12 -6.83 2.04
CA THR A 24 1.83 -6.34 3.41
C THR A 24 0.90 -7.25 4.20
N GLY A 25 0.16 -8.14 3.53
CA GLY A 25 -0.89 -8.95 4.14
C GLY A 25 -2.16 -8.17 4.49
N LEU A 26 -2.25 -6.88 4.16
CA LEU A 26 -3.45 -6.09 4.39
C LEU A 26 -4.62 -6.60 3.55
N THR A 27 -5.82 -6.57 4.12
CA THR A 27 -7.04 -6.91 3.37
C THR A 27 -7.55 -5.70 2.58
N LYS A 28 -8.31 -5.95 1.51
CA LYS A 28 -8.98 -4.91 0.74
C LYS A 28 -9.84 -3.98 1.61
N ASN A 29 -10.54 -4.53 2.61
CA ASN A 29 -11.35 -3.73 3.53
C ASN A 29 -10.50 -2.85 4.45
N ALA A 30 -9.35 -3.35 4.92
CA ALA A 30 -8.41 -2.56 5.70
C ALA A 30 -7.84 -1.39 4.87
N ILE A 31 -7.45 -1.66 3.62
CA ILE A 31 -6.95 -0.63 2.69
C ILE A 31 -8.01 0.45 2.42
N LYS A 32 -9.26 0.05 2.17
CA LYS A 32 -10.38 1.00 2.00
C LYS A 32 -10.60 1.83 3.26
N SER A 33 -10.63 1.19 4.43
CA SER A 33 -10.78 1.89 5.71
C SER A 33 -9.63 2.88 5.95
N ALA A 34 -8.39 2.47 5.69
CA ALA A 34 -7.21 3.31 5.84
C ALA A 34 -7.27 4.53 4.91
N ARG A 35 -7.68 4.37 3.64
CA ARG A 35 -7.93 5.48 2.72
C ARG A 35 -8.97 6.49 3.21
N THR A 36 -10.02 6.02 3.88
CA THR A 36 -11.08 6.91 4.36
C THR A 36 -10.69 7.66 5.63
N HIS A 37 -9.84 7.09 6.48
CA HIS A 37 -9.62 7.62 7.84
C HIS A 37 -8.19 8.10 8.12
N SER A 38 -7.18 7.50 7.47
CA SER A 38 -5.79 7.58 7.93
C SER A 38 -4.80 7.98 6.84
N TRP A 39 -5.04 7.59 5.61
CA TRP A 39 -4.13 7.80 4.48
C TRP A 39 -4.50 9.04 3.70
N MET A 40 -3.50 9.70 3.13
CA MET A 40 -3.66 10.90 2.32
C MET A 40 -3.26 10.64 0.88
N GLU A 41 -4.05 11.16 -0.05
CA GLU A 41 -3.69 11.16 -1.47
C GLU A 41 -2.38 11.94 -1.69
N GLY A 42 -1.50 11.39 -2.51
CA GLY A 42 -0.14 11.88 -2.73
C GLY A 42 0.91 11.32 -1.77
N ARG A 43 0.50 10.77 -0.60
CA ARG A 43 1.41 10.14 0.37
C ARG A 43 1.33 8.62 0.31
N GLU A 44 0.25 8.03 0.82
CA GLU A 44 0.07 6.57 0.87
C GLU A 44 -0.60 6.01 -0.39
N TYR A 45 -1.42 6.81 -1.08
CA TYR A 45 -2.06 6.40 -2.33
C TYR A 45 -2.14 7.56 -3.32
N ARG A 46 -2.39 7.26 -4.60
CA ARG A 46 -2.67 8.28 -5.62
C ARG A 46 -3.52 7.71 -6.74
N HIS A 47 -4.39 8.53 -7.30
CA HIS A 47 -5.03 8.20 -8.57
C HIS A 47 -4.04 8.38 -9.74
N TYR A 48 -4.20 7.58 -10.78
CA TYR A 48 -3.43 7.74 -12.03
C TYR A 48 -4.34 7.61 -13.26
N SER A 49 -3.93 8.28 -14.33
CA SER A 49 -4.58 8.22 -15.63
C SER A 49 -3.53 8.39 -16.73
N GLY A 50 -3.78 7.83 -17.91
CA GLY A 50 -2.87 7.91 -19.05
C GLY A 50 -2.72 9.32 -19.63
N ASP A 51 -3.72 10.18 -19.44
CA ASP A 51 -3.73 11.60 -19.82
C ASP A 51 -3.20 12.54 -18.71
N CYS A 52 -2.65 11.96 -17.63
CA CYS A 52 -2.18 12.66 -16.45
C CYS A 52 -3.24 13.52 -15.72
N GLN A 53 -4.54 13.31 -15.99
CA GLN A 53 -5.65 14.01 -15.34
C GLN A 53 -6.57 13.02 -14.61
N PRO A 54 -6.09 12.43 -13.50
CA PRO A 54 -6.87 11.45 -12.76
C PRO A 54 -8.16 12.06 -12.18
N LYS A 55 -9.21 11.26 -12.19
CA LYS A 55 -10.52 11.55 -11.59
C LYS A 55 -10.73 10.66 -10.36
N GLU A 56 -11.78 10.92 -9.59
CA GLU A 56 -12.11 10.14 -8.39
C GLU A 56 -12.39 8.64 -8.69
N ASN A 57 -12.80 8.32 -9.92
CA ASN A 57 -13.03 6.94 -10.36
C ASN A 57 -11.81 6.33 -11.07
N SER A 58 -10.70 7.06 -11.18
CA SER A 58 -9.49 6.54 -11.81
C SER A 58 -8.87 5.40 -10.98
N PRO A 59 -8.08 4.53 -11.61
CA PRO A 59 -7.30 3.53 -10.89
C PRO A 59 -6.34 4.15 -9.87
N ILE A 60 -6.03 3.42 -8.81
CA ILE A 60 -5.21 3.88 -7.69
C ILE A 60 -3.94 3.04 -7.58
N LEU A 61 -2.83 3.71 -7.27
CA LEU A 61 -1.58 3.09 -6.85
C LEU A 61 -1.30 3.42 -5.38
N TYR A 62 -0.54 2.56 -4.73
CA TYR A 62 -0.19 2.65 -3.32
C TYR A 62 1.31 2.78 -3.14
N ASN A 63 1.73 3.69 -2.27
CA ASN A 63 3.13 3.88 -1.92
C ASN A 63 3.50 2.88 -0.83
N ARG A 64 4.15 1.78 -1.20
CA ARG A 64 4.41 0.68 -0.26
C ARG A 64 5.23 1.11 0.96
N HIS A 65 6.16 2.06 0.80
CA HIS A 65 7.02 2.50 1.90
C HIS A 65 6.25 3.31 2.95
N GLU A 66 5.31 4.16 2.54
CA GLU A 66 4.49 4.91 3.50
C GLU A 66 3.43 4.03 4.16
N VAL A 67 2.91 3.04 3.43
CA VAL A 67 2.05 2.02 4.00
C VAL A 67 2.80 1.18 5.03
N ASP A 68 4.02 0.73 4.72
CA ASP A 68 4.89 0.01 5.66
C ASP A 68 5.14 0.88 6.92
N ASN A 69 5.52 2.15 6.75
CA ASN A 69 5.69 3.10 7.87
C ASN A 69 4.41 3.27 8.71
N TRP A 70 3.25 3.26 8.07
CA TRP A 70 1.96 3.37 8.76
C TRP A 70 1.61 2.10 9.55
N VAL A 71 1.98 0.92 9.04
CA VAL A 71 1.84 -0.36 9.74
C VAL A 71 2.74 -0.40 10.98
N GLU A 72 4.01 0.01 10.85
CA GLU A 72 4.97 0.04 11.96
C GLU A 72 4.57 1.00 13.10
N ARG A 73 3.72 1.98 12.81
CA ARG A 73 3.21 2.94 13.81
C ARG A 73 1.95 2.48 14.53
N GLN A 74 1.38 1.33 14.16
CA GLN A 74 0.16 0.85 14.80
C GLN A 74 0.40 0.56 16.28
N GLN A 75 -0.51 1.03 17.13
CA GLN A 75 -0.45 0.67 18.55
C GLN A 75 -0.85 -0.80 18.74
N PRO A 76 -0.30 -1.48 19.77
CA PRO A 76 -0.75 -2.81 20.14
C PRO A 76 -2.26 -2.84 20.39
N ALA A 77 -2.88 -3.98 20.08
CA ALA A 77 -4.31 -4.17 20.31
C ALA A 77 -4.66 -3.97 21.78
N ARG A 78 -5.57 -3.04 22.06
CA ARG A 78 -6.07 -2.82 23.42
C ARG A 78 -6.97 -4.00 23.81
N PRO A 79 -6.74 -4.66 24.95
CA PRO A 79 -7.61 -5.73 25.42
C PRO A 79 -9.05 -5.23 25.53
N ARG A 80 -10.00 -6.07 25.10
CA ARG A 80 -11.40 -5.80 25.35
C ARG A 80 -11.63 -5.81 26.87
N ALA A 81 -12.22 -4.74 27.40
CA ALA A 81 -12.59 -4.70 28.81
C ALA A 81 -13.48 -5.92 29.12
N LYS A 82 -13.07 -6.72 30.12
CA LYS A 82 -13.93 -7.78 30.65
C LYS A 82 -15.09 -7.09 31.35
N LYS A 83 -16.33 -7.39 30.91
CA LYS A 83 -17.54 -6.96 31.61
C LYS A 83 -17.62 -7.67 32.96
#